data_AF-A0A158RYS8-F1
#
_entry.id   AF-A0A158RYS8-F1
#
_cell.length_a   1.000
_cell.length_b   1.000
_cell.length_c   1.000
_cell.angle_alpha   90.00
_cell.angle_beta   90.00
_cell.angle_gamma   90.00
#
_symmetry.space_group_name_H-M   'P 1'
#
loop_
_entity.id
_entity.type
_entity.pdbx_description
1 polymer ?
#
loop_
_entity_poly.entity_id
_entity_poly.type
_entity_poly.pdbx_seq_one_letter_code
_entity_poly.pdbx_strand_id
1 'polypeptide(L)'
;MLHTALRGHAPRRLAVPHGRGAGGAEGRTCEEGSMNLRILKKLSKRAAPYLAALGDRREQFRAEQGENYHGLIIRDRTDWERSWCHPSHHIGWHREGEMYCVEARKGYRYMVRMPSHPLKGTIMVGAMEGYYEPEWDEETAYGALRTIVIDRFTCWEAIFAEDDRPCMTRDLSTVSKLFAAADEMVAYSRRQAA
;
A
#
# COMPACT_ATOMS: atom_id res chain seq x y z
N MET A 1 24.60 -53.60 -53.83
CA MET A 1 23.48 -54.47 -53.42
C MET A 1 22.68 -53.74 -52.36
N LEU A 2 21.41 -53.46 -52.65
CA LEU A 2 20.51 -52.70 -51.78
C LEU A 2 20.22 -53.46 -50.49
N HIS A 3 20.33 -52.79 -49.34
CA HIS A 3 19.77 -53.26 -48.08
C HIS A 3 18.64 -52.33 -47.61
N THR A 4 17.48 -52.95 -47.51
CA THR A 4 16.18 -52.48 -47.04
C THR A 4 16.23 -52.02 -45.58
N ALA A 5 15.76 -50.81 -45.29
CA ALA A 5 15.51 -50.36 -43.91
C ALA A 5 14.00 -50.29 -43.65
N LEU A 6 13.55 -51.10 -42.70
CA LEU A 6 12.16 -51.24 -42.26
C LEU A 6 11.77 -50.07 -41.34
N ARG A 7 10.55 -49.58 -41.55
CA ARG A 7 9.84 -48.62 -40.70
C ARG A 7 9.50 -49.26 -39.35
N GLY A 8 9.86 -48.59 -38.26
CA GLY A 8 9.36 -48.87 -36.91
C GLY A 8 8.61 -47.66 -36.37
N HIS A 9 7.28 -47.78 -36.27
CA HIS A 9 6.39 -46.82 -35.61
C HIS A 9 6.58 -46.89 -34.09
N ALA A 10 6.90 -45.75 -33.46
CA ALA A 10 6.83 -45.59 -32.01
C ALA A 10 5.50 -44.90 -31.60
N PRO A 11 4.84 -45.33 -30.51
CA PRO A 11 3.57 -44.75 -30.07
C PRO A 11 3.76 -43.36 -29.41
N ARG A 12 2.93 -42.41 -29.82
CA ARG A 12 2.79 -41.07 -29.22
C ARG A 12 2.31 -41.21 -27.77
N ARG A 13 3.17 -40.92 -26.80
CA ARG A 13 2.76 -40.59 -25.42
C ARG A 13 2.19 -39.17 -25.42
N LEU A 14 0.91 -39.04 -25.10
CA LEU A 14 0.26 -37.78 -24.76
C LEU A 14 0.87 -37.26 -23.45
N ALA A 15 1.60 -36.16 -23.53
CA ALA A 15 2.05 -35.43 -22.36
C ALA A 15 0.86 -34.63 -21.79
N VAL A 16 0.45 -34.98 -20.59
CA VAL A 16 -0.47 -34.19 -19.76
C VAL A 16 0.34 -33.05 -19.15
N PRO A 17 0.07 -31.77 -19.45
CA PRO A 17 0.67 -30.68 -18.70
C PRO A 17 0.04 -30.63 -17.31
N HIS A 18 0.82 -31.05 -16.30
CA HIS A 18 0.56 -30.79 -14.90
C HIS A 18 0.38 -29.30 -14.64
N GLY A 19 -0.68 -28.99 -13.90
CA GLY A 19 -1.03 -27.65 -13.43
C GLY A 19 0.16 -26.94 -12.79
N ARG A 20 0.42 -25.72 -13.26
CA ARG A 20 1.23 -24.77 -12.50
C ARG A 20 0.31 -24.15 -11.46
N GLY A 21 0.77 -24.29 -10.22
CA GLY A 21 0.07 -23.89 -9.03
C GLY A 21 -0.30 -22.42 -9.02
N ALA A 22 -1.37 -22.19 -8.27
CA ALA A 22 -1.77 -20.94 -7.68
C ALA A 22 -0.55 -20.07 -7.33
N GLY A 23 -0.38 -19.00 -8.10
CA GLY A 23 0.33 -17.82 -7.62
C GLY A 23 -0.49 -17.28 -6.45
N GLY A 24 0.06 -17.44 -5.24
CA GLY A 24 -0.48 -16.80 -4.05
C GLY A 24 -0.64 -15.32 -4.33
N ALA A 25 -1.87 -14.83 -4.21
CA ALA A 25 -2.07 -13.42 -3.98
C ALA A 25 -1.62 -13.19 -2.54
N GLU A 26 -0.31 -12.99 -2.35
CA GLU A 26 0.18 -12.24 -1.22
C GLU A 26 -0.60 -10.93 -1.23
N GLY A 27 -1.37 -10.72 -0.16
CA GLY A 27 -2.04 -9.47 0.11
C GLY A 27 -1.02 -8.36 0.12
N ARG A 28 -0.85 -7.71 -1.04
CA ARG A 28 -0.18 -6.43 -1.13
C ARG A 28 -1.07 -5.46 -0.36
N THR A 29 -0.70 -5.23 0.90
CA THR A 29 -1.09 -4.05 1.65
C THR A 29 -0.81 -2.85 0.74
N CYS A 30 -1.88 -2.26 0.22
CA CYS A 30 -1.78 -1.19 -0.77
C CYS A 30 -1.14 0.05 -0.11
N GLU A 31 0.16 0.19 -0.32
CA GLU A 31 0.85 1.42 -0.73
C GLU A 31 0.76 2.69 0.13
N GLU A 32 0.22 2.68 1.35
CA GLU A 32 0.34 3.87 2.22
C GLU A 32 1.80 4.15 2.60
N GLY A 33 2.60 3.10 2.81
CA GLY A 33 4.04 3.21 3.06
C GLY A 33 4.87 3.70 1.86
N SER A 34 4.28 3.81 0.66
CA SER A 34 4.98 4.32 -0.54
C SER A 34 4.61 5.77 -0.91
N MET A 35 3.53 6.30 -0.33
CA MET A 35 3.01 7.59 -0.73
C MET A 35 3.86 8.73 -0.14
N ASN A 36 4.12 9.76 -0.94
CA ASN A 36 4.81 10.95 -0.47
C ASN A 36 4.04 11.59 0.71
N LEU A 37 4.71 11.78 1.86
CA LEU A 37 4.05 12.29 3.07
C LEU A 37 3.40 13.67 2.92
N ARG A 38 3.88 14.51 1.97
CA ARG A 38 3.21 15.80 1.67
C ARG A 38 1.90 15.58 0.93
N ILE A 39 1.84 14.58 0.04
CA ILE A 39 0.59 14.18 -0.63
C ILE A 39 -0.35 13.59 0.42
N LEU A 40 0.12 12.66 1.25
CA LEU A 40 -0.65 12.10 2.36
C LEU A 40 -1.28 13.20 3.21
N LYS A 41 -0.50 14.19 3.66
CA LYS A 41 -1.01 15.35 4.40
C LYS A 41 -2.13 16.11 3.69
N LYS A 42 -2.01 16.33 2.37
CA LYS A 42 -3.06 16.98 1.57
C LYS A 42 -4.32 16.12 1.50
N LEU A 43 -4.16 14.82 1.30
CA LEU A 43 -5.28 13.87 1.21
C LEU A 43 -5.98 13.73 2.55
N SER A 44 -5.26 13.60 3.67
CA SER A 44 -5.86 13.55 5.01
C SER A 44 -6.64 14.82 5.32
N LYS A 45 -6.14 16.00 4.92
CA LYS A 45 -6.89 17.25 5.05
C LYS A 45 -8.20 17.23 4.26
N ARG A 46 -8.20 16.63 3.06
CA ARG A 46 -9.40 16.50 2.23
C ARG A 46 -10.36 15.42 2.76
N ALA A 47 -9.83 14.36 3.36
CA ALA A 47 -10.60 13.22 3.86
C ALA A 47 -11.35 13.52 5.18
N ALA A 48 -10.76 14.32 6.06
CA ALA A 48 -11.33 14.71 7.35
C ALA A 48 -12.83 15.07 7.36
N PRO A 49 -13.35 15.94 6.46
CA PRO A 49 -14.79 16.24 6.42
C PRO A 49 -15.67 15.07 5.97
N TYR A 50 -15.15 14.13 5.17
CA TYR A 50 -15.90 12.93 4.77
C TYR A 50 -16.13 12.02 5.97
N LEU A 51 -15.13 11.84 6.83
CA LEU A 51 -15.25 10.99 8.03
C LEU A 51 -16.42 11.44 8.90
N ALA A 52 -16.49 12.74 9.20
CA ALA A 52 -17.60 13.31 9.94
C ALA A 52 -18.96 13.12 9.22
N ALA A 53 -18.99 13.31 7.89
CA ALA A 53 -20.21 13.15 7.10
C ALA A 53 -20.68 11.70 6.98
N LEU A 54 -19.77 10.73 7.09
CA LEU A 54 -20.04 9.29 7.08
C LEU A 54 -20.31 8.73 8.49
N GLY A 55 -20.28 9.58 9.52
CA GLY A 55 -20.61 9.20 10.89
C GLY A 55 -19.46 8.56 11.68
N ASP A 56 -18.22 8.70 11.22
CA ASP A 56 -17.04 8.33 12.01
C ASP A 56 -16.98 9.21 13.27
N ARG A 57 -16.85 8.55 14.44
CA ARG A 57 -16.86 9.19 15.77
C ARG A 57 -15.49 9.25 16.42
N ARG A 58 -14.46 8.73 15.77
CA ARG A 58 -13.08 8.79 16.27
C ARG A 58 -12.62 10.24 16.39
N GLU A 59 -11.73 10.50 17.35
CA GLU A 59 -11.20 11.83 17.59
C GLU A 59 -10.31 12.25 16.43
N GLN A 60 -10.55 13.43 15.85
CA GLN A 60 -9.66 14.00 14.85
C GLN A 60 -8.65 14.94 15.51
N PHE A 61 -7.36 14.65 15.34
CA PHE A 61 -6.28 15.46 15.88
C PHE A 61 -5.20 15.70 14.83
N ARG A 62 -4.21 16.53 15.16
CA ARG A 62 -3.09 16.85 14.27
C ARG A 62 -1.87 16.07 14.72
N ALA A 63 -1.27 15.33 13.79
CA ALA A 63 0.00 14.65 14.02
C ALA A 63 1.03 15.63 14.58
N GLU A 64 1.67 15.24 15.67
CA GLU A 64 2.77 16.00 16.25
C GLU A 64 4.05 15.83 15.43
N GLN A 65 5.08 16.57 15.79
CA GLN A 65 6.39 16.39 15.17
C GLN A 65 7.07 15.17 15.80
N GLY A 66 6.84 13.99 15.23
CA GLY A 66 7.58 12.78 15.59
C GLY A 66 8.97 12.72 14.95
N GLU A 67 9.69 11.62 15.21
CA GLU A 67 10.94 11.27 14.53
C GLU A 67 10.67 10.96 13.05
N ASN A 68 10.54 12.00 12.25
CA ASN A 68 10.32 11.87 10.82
C ASN A 68 11.63 12.02 10.06
N TYR A 69 12.24 10.88 9.71
CA TYR A 69 13.49 10.81 8.92
C TYR A 69 13.32 11.31 7.47
N HIS A 70 12.15 11.82 7.06
CA HIS A 70 11.94 12.42 5.74
C HIS A 70 12.87 13.61 5.45
N GLY A 71 13.28 14.34 6.50
CA GLY A 71 14.30 15.39 6.39
C GLY A 71 15.66 14.84 5.98
N LEU A 72 16.08 13.71 6.57
CA LEU A 72 17.31 13.01 6.23
C LEU A 72 17.25 12.47 4.79
N ILE A 73 16.15 11.84 4.38
CA ILE A 73 16.06 11.28 3.03
C ILE A 73 16.12 12.35 1.93
N ILE A 74 15.57 13.55 2.13
CA ILE A 74 15.56 14.59 1.08
C ILE A 74 16.83 15.44 1.10
N ARG A 75 17.27 15.89 2.29
CA ARG A 75 18.45 16.76 2.42
C ARG A 75 19.72 15.94 2.28
N ASP A 76 19.83 14.82 2.99
CA ASP A 76 21.03 14.00 2.94
C ASP A 76 21.19 13.32 1.58
N ARG A 77 20.09 12.98 0.88
CA ARG A 77 20.18 12.55 -0.53
C ARG A 77 20.90 13.60 -1.38
N THR A 78 20.49 14.85 -1.26
CA THR A 78 21.07 15.94 -2.06
C THR A 78 22.54 16.16 -1.66
N ASP A 79 22.85 16.06 -0.38
CA ASP A 79 24.23 16.21 0.12
C ASP A 79 25.11 15.01 -0.26
N TRP A 80 24.57 13.79 -0.31
CA TRP A 80 25.22 12.57 -0.81
C TRP A 80 25.42 12.59 -2.33
N GLU A 81 24.49 13.19 -3.09
CA GLU A 81 24.60 13.41 -4.53
C GLU A 81 25.58 14.55 -4.89
N ARG A 82 25.71 15.59 -4.04
CA ARG A 82 26.52 16.80 -4.32
C ARG A 82 27.93 16.77 -3.76
N SER A 83 28.19 16.00 -2.71
CA SER A 83 29.55 15.85 -2.20
C SER A 83 30.39 15.18 -3.30
N TRP A 84 31.66 15.61 -3.46
CA TRP A 84 32.57 15.02 -4.46
C TRP A 84 32.78 13.55 -4.14
N CYS A 85 31.91 12.72 -4.72
CA CYS A 85 31.83 11.28 -4.62
C CYS A 85 31.92 10.66 -6.05
N HIS A 86 32.95 9.87 -6.36
CA HIS A 86 33.47 9.46 -7.69
C HIS A 86 32.72 8.29 -8.32
N PRO A 87 32.81 8.14 -9.66
CA PRO A 87 31.82 7.43 -10.47
C PRO A 87 32.22 5.98 -10.78
N SER A 88 32.53 5.18 -9.77
CA SER A 88 32.84 3.76 -9.98
C SER A 88 32.15 2.93 -8.91
N HIS A 89 31.43 1.89 -9.34
CA HIS A 89 30.44 1.06 -8.63
C HIS A 89 29.01 1.58 -8.79
N HIS A 90 28.08 0.66 -9.07
CA HIS A 90 26.67 0.93 -9.31
C HIS A 90 26.04 1.61 -8.09
N ILE A 91 26.06 2.95 -8.08
CA ILE A 91 25.36 3.77 -7.11
C ILE A 91 23.88 3.46 -7.30
N GLY A 92 23.33 2.70 -6.36
CA GLY A 92 21.96 2.22 -6.44
C GLY A 92 21.28 2.39 -5.10
N TRP A 93 20.09 2.97 -5.13
CA TRP A 93 19.17 2.82 -4.03
C TRP A 93 18.59 1.42 -4.16
N HIS A 94 18.95 0.54 -3.24
CA HIS A 94 18.33 -0.78 -3.16
C HIS A 94 17.27 -0.70 -2.08
N ARG A 95 16.03 -1.03 -2.44
CA ARG A 95 14.97 -1.23 -1.47
C ARG A 95 15.08 -2.64 -0.93
N GLU A 96 15.32 -2.77 0.36
CA GLU A 96 15.32 -4.04 1.07
C GLU A 96 14.23 -3.96 2.14
N GLY A 97 13.03 -4.43 1.80
CA GLY A 97 11.84 -4.27 2.63
C GLY A 97 11.43 -2.80 2.83
N GLU A 98 11.43 -2.36 4.10
CA GLU A 98 11.10 -0.99 4.53
C GLU A 98 12.34 -0.07 4.65
N MET A 99 13.50 -0.54 4.21
CA MET A 99 14.75 0.20 4.32
C MET A 99 15.29 0.57 2.94
N TYR A 100 15.86 1.77 2.88
CA TYR A 100 16.78 2.16 1.83
C TYR A 100 18.20 1.87 2.29
N CYS A 101 18.87 0.98 1.54
CA CYS A 101 20.30 0.76 1.69
C CYS A 101 21.02 1.74 0.76
N VAL A 102 21.81 2.64 1.34
CA VAL A 102 22.65 3.58 0.61
C VAL A 102 24.09 3.25 0.91
N GLU A 103 24.82 2.77 -0.09
CA GLU A 103 26.26 2.58 0.02
C GLU A 103 26.95 3.90 -0.33
N ALA A 104 27.50 4.55 0.67
CA ALA A 104 28.30 5.75 0.47
C ALA A 104 29.70 5.41 -0.03
N ARG A 105 30.30 6.37 -0.72
CA ARG A 105 31.57 6.20 -1.43
C ARG A 105 32.77 5.69 -0.59
N LYS A 106 32.76 5.82 0.75
CA LYS A 106 33.81 5.26 1.64
C LYS A 106 33.58 3.78 2.02
N GLY A 107 32.56 3.12 1.45
CA GLY A 107 32.15 1.77 1.82
C GLY A 107 31.24 1.70 3.04
N TYR A 108 30.79 2.85 3.56
CA TYR A 108 29.77 2.88 4.62
C TYR A 108 28.42 2.58 4.02
N ARG A 109 27.72 1.59 4.58
CA ARG A 109 26.32 1.34 4.25
C ARG A 109 25.43 2.04 5.26
N TYR A 110 24.64 2.99 4.79
CA TYR A 110 23.57 3.60 5.55
C TYR A 110 22.28 2.82 5.31
N MET A 111 21.60 2.45 6.38
CA MET A 111 20.25 1.90 6.32
C MET A 111 19.31 2.99 6.82
N VAL A 112 18.47 3.51 5.93
CA VAL A 112 17.48 4.52 6.27
C VAL A 112 16.11 3.88 6.21
N ARG A 113 15.41 3.83 7.34
CA ARG A 113 14.02 3.38 7.37
C ARG A 113 13.16 4.38 6.59
N MET A 114 12.21 3.87 5.81
CA MET A 114 11.24 4.73 5.15
C MET A 114 10.52 5.61 6.17
N PRO A 115 10.16 6.86 5.83
CA PRO A 115 9.42 7.72 6.72
C PRO A 115 8.06 7.08 7.02
N SER A 116 7.91 6.51 8.20
CA SER A 116 6.69 5.84 8.65
C SER A 116 5.74 6.82 9.34
N HIS A 117 6.28 7.88 9.95
CA HIS A 117 5.49 8.85 10.70
C HIS A 117 4.88 9.92 9.77
N PRO A 118 3.59 10.27 9.95
CA PRO A 118 2.97 11.39 9.27
C PRO A 118 3.73 12.71 9.51
N LEU A 119 3.64 13.65 8.55
CA LEU A 119 4.23 14.99 8.77
C LEU A 119 3.43 15.75 9.82
N LYS A 120 4.11 16.58 10.61
CA LYS A 120 3.49 17.51 11.56
C LYS A 120 2.28 18.22 10.93
N GLY A 121 1.14 18.19 11.63
CA GLY A 121 -0.10 18.80 11.19
C GLY A 121 -0.86 18.02 10.11
N THR A 122 -0.47 16.77 9.83
CA THR A 122 -1.35 15.82 9.11
C THR A 122 -2.55 15.52 9.98
N ILE A 123 -3.75 15.49 9.40
CA ILE A 123 -4.96 15.13 10.16
C ILE A 123 -4.95 13.62 10.38
N MET A 124 -5.01 13.24 11.63
CA MET A 124 -5.09 11.87 12.13
C MET A 124 -6.48 11.64 12.70
N VAL A 125 -6.84 10.37 12.85
CA VAL A 125 -7.99 9.95 13.63
C VAL A 125 -7.58 8.83 14.59
N GLY A 126 -8.18 8.80 15.77
CA GLY A 126 -7.88 7.76 16.75
C GLY A 126 -8.99 7.59 17.78
N ALA A 127 -8.96 6.44 18.47
CA ALA A 127 -9.86 6.13 19.56
C ALA A 127 -9.24 5.09 20.50
N MET A 128 -9.80 4.96 21.69
CA MET A 128 -9.50 3.85 22.57
C MET A 128 -10.13 2.58 22.00
N GLU A 129 -9.31 1.61 21.60
CA GLU A 129 -9.72 0.29 21.12
C GLU A 129 -9.19 -0.82 22.04
N GLY A 130 -9.88 -1.96 22.11
CA GLY A 130 -9.49 -3.10 22.95
C GLY A 130 -10.48 -3.38 24.09
N TYR A 131 -10.51 -4.65 24.52
CA TYR A 131 -11.47 -5.12 25.53
C TYR A 131 -10.89 -5.13 26.96
N TYR A 132 -9.78 -5.84 27.17
CA TYR A 132 -9.18 -6.00 28.51
C TYR A 132 -8.27 -4.83 28.90
N GLU A 133 -7.46 -4.35 27.96
CA GLU A 133 -6.57 -3.21 28.13
C GLU A 133 -6.80 -2.30 26.93
N PRO A 134 -7.67 -1.29 27.05
CA PRO A 134 -7.90 -0.36 25.96
C PRO A 134 -6.59 0.38 25.64
N GLU A 135 -6.16 0.29 24.39
CA GLU A 135 -5.02 1.01 23.84
C GLU A 135 -5.53 2.10 22.91
N TRP A 136 -4.78 3.19 22.81
CA TRP A 136 -5.06 4.21 21.81
C TRP A 136 -4.60 3.72 20.44
N ASP A 137 -5.53 3.49 19.53
CA ASP A 137 -5.22 3.22 18.13
C ASP A 137 -5.42 4.49 17.30
N GLU A 138 -4.48 4.75 16.38
CA GLU A 138 -4.51 5.92 15.51
C GLU A 138 -4.05 5.62 14.08
N GLU A 139 -4.71 6.29 13.14
CA GLU A 139 -4.35 6.24 11.74
C GLU A 139 -4.53 7.60 11.07
N THR A 140 -4.07 7.75 9.83
CA THR A 140 -4.30 9.00 9.11
C THR A 140 -5.77 9.14 8.70
N ALA A 141 -6.31 10.36 8.66
CA ALA A 141 -7.68 10.56 8.21
C ALA A 141 -7.93 10.06 6.76
N TYR A 142 -6.88 10.02 5.92
CA TYR A 142 -6.99 9.42 4.60
C TYR A 142 -7.07 7.89 4.66
N GLY A 143 -6.24 7.23 5.49
CA GLY A 143 -6.30 5.79 5.71
C GLY A 143 -7.66 5.35 6.23
N ALA A 144 -8.18 6.08 7.21
CA ALA A 144 -9.51 5.86 7.76
C ALA A 144 -10.60 5.92 6.70
N LEU A 145 -10.61 6.97 5.88
CA LEU A 145 -11.59 7.12 4.80
C LEU A 145 -11.44 5.99 3.78
N ARG A 146 -10.19 5.66 3.43
CA ARG A 146 -9.89 4.58 2.48
C ARG A 146 -10.42 3.24 2.99
N THR A 147 -10.22 2.91 4.25
CA THR A 147 -10.74 1.70 4.88
C THR A 147 -12.26 1.65 4.81
N ILE A 148 -12.95 2.72 5.23
CA ILE A 148 -14.42 2.82 5.18
C ILE A 148 -14.95 2.62 3.75
N VAL A 149 -14.34 3.28 2.76
CA VAL A 149 -14.78 3.17 1.37
C VAL A 149 -14.50 1.77 0.82
N ILE A 150 -13.32 1.21 1.07
CA ILE A 150 -12.98 -0.15 0.60
C ILE A 150 -13.92 -1.17 1.21
N ASP A 151 -14.12 -1.14 2.52
CA ASP A 151 -15.01 -2.05 3.22
C ASP A 151 -16.43 -2.00 2.63
N ARG A 152 -16.95 -0.79 2.39
CA ARG A 152 -18.28 -0.59 1.80
C ARG A 152 -18.45 -1.23 0.42
N PHE A 153 -17.39 -1.25 -0.39
CA PHE A 153 -17.40 -1.77 -1.76
C PHE A 153 -16.74 -3.16 -1.88
N THR A 154 -16.40 -3.81 -0.76
CA THR A 154 -15.87 -5.17 -0.74
C THR A 154 -17.04 -6.15 -0.60
N CYS A 155 -17.10 -7.12 -1.51
CA CYS A 155 -18.03 -8.24 -1.38
C CYS A 155 -17.42 -9.28 -0.43
N TRP A 156 -17.83 -9.21 0.84
CA TRP A 156 -17.38 -10.15 1.87
C TRP A 156 -18.03 -11.54 1.74
N GLU A 157 -19.20 -11.64 1.09
CA GLU A 157 -19.88 -12.93 0.86
C GLU A 157 -19.05 -13.88 0.00
N ALA A 158 -18.21 -13.34 -0.90
CA ALA A 158 -17.30 -14.11 -1.74
C ALA A 158 -16.26 -14.90 -0.94
N ILE A 159 -16.01 -14.54 0.32
CA ILE A 159 -15.13 -15.31 1.22
C ILE A 159 -15.77 -16.65 1.62
N PHE A 160 -17.10 -16.68 1.73
CA PHE A 160 -17.81 -17.91 2.09
C PHE A 160 -18.16 -18.77 0.86
N ALA A 161 -17.90 -18.27 -0.34
CA ALA A 161 -17.99 -19.01 -1.60
C ALA A 161 -16.65 -19.69 -1.92
N GLU A 162 -16.66 -20.72 -2.78
CA GLU A 162 -15.47 -21.49 -3.18
C GLU A 162 -14.32 -20.66 -3.77
N ASP A 163 -14.56 -19.39 -4.13
CA ASP A 163 -13.58 -18.44 -4.67
C ASP A 163 -12.57 -17.90 -3.63
N ASP A 164 -12.82 -18.14 -2.33
CA ASP A 164 -11.87 -17.99 -1.21
C ASP A 164 -11.19 -16.62 -1.07
N ARG A 165 -11.72 -15.57 -1.74
CA ARG A 165 -11.14 -14.21 -1.73
C ARG A 165 -12.23 -13.14 -1.81
N PRO A 166 -12.15 -12.08 -0.96
CA PRO A 166 -13.01 -10.92 -1.13
C PRO A 166 -12.73 -10.25 -2.47
N CYS A 167 -13.79 -9.85 -3.18
CA CYS A 167 -13.68 -9.15 -4.45
C CYS A 167 -14.24 -7.73 -4.34
N MET A 168 -13.59 -6.78 -5.01
CA MET A 168 -14.04 -5.40 -5.06
C MET A 168 -15.18 -5.28 -6.07
N THR A 169 -16.33 -4.78 -5.61
CA THR A 169 -17.49 -4.49 -6.48
C THR A 169 -17.28 -3.23 -7.34
N ARG A 170 -16.25 -2.44 -7.02
CA ARG A 170 -15.93 -1.18 -7.70
C ARG A 170 -14.43 -0.99 -7.85
N ASP A 171 -14.04 -0.36 -8.95
CA ASP A 171 -12.67 0.07 -9.17
C ASP A 171 -12.32 1.30 -8.31
N LEU A 172 -11.45 1.07 -7.31
CA LEU A 172 -10.90 2.09 -6.42
C LEU A 172 -9.38 2.25 -6.58
N SER A 173 -8.83 1.88 -7.74
CA SER A 173 -7.38 1.87 -8.03
C SER A 173 -6.69 3.23 -7.93
N THR A 174 -7.45 4.34 -7.88
CA THR A 174 -6.88 5.69 -7.85
C THR A 174 -7.54 6.53 -6.75
N VAL A 175 -6.79 7.49 -6.23
CA VAL A 175 -7.26 8.47 -5.24
C VAL A 175 -8.53 9.18 -5.72
N SER A 176 -8.59 9.58 -7.00
CA SER A 176 -9.77 10.25 -7.57
C SER A 176 -11.02 9.38 -7.55
N LYS A 177 -10.89 8.09 -7.91
CA LYS A 177 -12.00 7.12 -7.86
C LYS A 177 -12.47 6.88 -6.43
N LEU A 178 -11.54 6.80 -5.48
CA LEU A 178 -11.84 6.63 -4.06
C LEU A 178 -12.65 7.81 -3.51
N PHE A 179 -12.24 9.05 -3.78
CA PHE A 179 -13.00 10.22 -3.33
C PHE A 179 -14.36 10.34 -4.03
N ALA A 180 -14.47 9.99 -5.32
CA ALA A 180 -15.76 9.97 -6.00
C ALA A 180 -16.72 8.94 -5.36
N ALA A 181 -16.21 7.77 -4.97
CA ALA A 181 -17.00 6.79 -4.23
C ALA A 181 -17.41 7.31 -2.85
N ALA A 182 -16.53 8.03 -2.14
CA ALA A 182 -16.87 8.68 -0.88
C ALA A 182 -17.96 9.77 -1.05
N ASP A 183 -17.91 10.58 -2.11
CA ASP A 183 -18.95 11.56 -2.43
C ASP A 183 -20.32 10.89 -2.61
N GLU A 184 -20.37 9.76 -3.31
CA GLU A 184 -21.60 8.97 -3.47
C GLU A 184 -22.14 8.43 -2.15
N MET A 185 -21.26 7.91 -1.28
CA MET A 185 -21.64 7.44 0.05
C MET A 185 -22.24 8.57 0.89
N VAL A 186 -21.62 9.75 0.91
CA VAL A 186 -22.15 10.93 1.62
C VAL A 186 -23.51 11.35 1.04
N ALA A 187 -23.65 11.38 -0.29
CA ALA A 187 -24.92 11.71 -0.94
C ALA A 187 -26.02 10.67 -0.63
N TYR A 188 -25.66 9.40 -0.46
CA TYR A 188 -26.58 8.35 -0.03
C TYR A 188 -27.02 8.54 1.43
N SER A 189 -26.09 8.74 2.36
CA SER A 189 -26.39 8.94 3.78
C SER A 189 -27.29 10.16 4.00
N ARG A 190 -27.08 11.25 3.25
CA ARG A 190 -27.95 12.45 3.31
C ARG A 190 -29.38 12.17 2.84
N ARG A 191 -29.56 11.30 1.84
CA ARG A 191 -30.89 10.91 1.35
C ARG A 191 -31.65 10.03 2.32
N GLN A 192 -30.95 9.23 3.13
CA GLN A 192 -31.59 8.40 4.15
C GLN A 192 -31.98 9.18 5.41
N ALA A 193 -31.31 10.30 5.69
CA ALA A 193 -31.59 11.13 6.85
C ALA A 193 -32.70 12.18 6.63
N ALA A 194 -33.18 12.34 5.39
CA ALA A 194 -34.24 13.28 5.00
C ALA A 194 -35.58 12.56 4.88
#